data_AF-A0A090AIE4-F1
#
_entry.id   AF-A0A090AIE4-F1
#
_cell.length_a   1.000
_cell.length_b   1.000
_cell.length_c   1.000
_cell.angle_alpha   90.00
_cell.angle_beta   90.00
_cell.angle_gamma   90.00
#
_symmetry.space_group_name_H-M   'P 1'
#
loop_
_entity.id
_entity.type
_entity.pdbx_description
1 polymer ?
#
loop_
_entity_poly.entity_id
_entity_poly.type
_entity_poly.pdbx_seq_one_letter_code
_entity_poly.pdbx_strand_id
1 'polypeptide(L)' 'MNTNDTFTARMLEQIWQIINYQNRLEQEGRVLSIDEAAFEWIDRYAALFPQRPSTIG' A
#
# COMPACT_ATOMS: atom_id res chain seq x y z
N MET A 1 18.69 11.25 11.30
CA MET A 1 17.75 10.43 10.51
C MET A 1 17.18 11.31 9.43
N ASN A 2 17.51 11.04 8.17
CA ASN A 2 17.08 11.85 7.03
C ASN A 2 15.59 11.57 6.80
N THR A 3 14.74 12.60 6.81
CA THR A 3 13.28 12.45 6.64
C THR A 3 12.94 11.71 5.35
N ASN A 4 13.80 11.83 4.32
CA ASN A 4 13.68 11.15 3.04
C ASN A 4 13.75 9.60 3.17
N ASP A 5 14.54 9.08 4.11
CA ASP A 5 14.65 7.64 4.36
C ASP A 5 13.35 7.08 4.96
N THR A 6 12.66 7.86 5.80
CA THR A 6 11.40 7.44 6.44
C THR A 6 10.25 7.38 5.42
N PHE A 7 10.15 8.33 4.50
CA PHE A 7 9.14 8.30 3.44
C PHE A 7 9.42 7.18 2.44
N THR A 8 10.69 6.99 2.07
CA THR A 8 11.11 5.91 1.16
C THR A 8 10.83 4.53 1.78
N ALA A 9 11.18 4.34 3.05
CA ALA A 9 10.89 3.10 3.77
C ALA A 9 9.39 2.80 3.80
N ARG A 10 8.55 3.78 4.12
CA ARG A 10 7.08 3.62 4.11
C ARG A 10 6.54 3.27 2.73
N MET A 11 7.08 3.89 1.67
CA MET A 11 6.67 3.60 0.30
C MET A 11 7.03 2.15 -0.09
N LEU A 12 8.24 1.68 0.26
CA LEU A 12 8.66 0.30 0.04
C LEU A 12 7.80 -0.70 0.81
N GLU A 13 7.45 -0.39 2.06
CA GLU A 13 6.53 -1.23 2.84
C GLU A 13 5.17 -1.35 2.17
N GLN A 14 4.63 -0.26 1.62
CA GLN A 14 3.35 -0.32 0.89
C GLN A 14 3.44 -1.16 -0.38
N ILE A 15 4.53 -1.05 -1.13
CA ILE A 15 4.77 -1.90 -2.31
C ILE A 15 4.82 -3.38 -1.91
N TRP A 16 5.53 -3.70 -0.82
CA TRP A 16 5.63 -5.07 -0.32
C TRP A 16 4.27 -5.64 0.10
N GLN A 17 3.42 -4.83 0.75
CA GLN A 17 2.05 -5.22 1.10
C GLN A 17 1.20 -5.54 -0.14
N ILE A 18 1.30 -4.72 -1.19
CA ILE A 18 0.59 -4.95 -2.46
C ILE A 18 1.05 -6.25 -3.13
N ILE A 19 2.36 -6.51 -3.15
CA ILE A 19 2.92 -7.76 -3.70
C ILE A 19 2.45 -8.97 -2.89
N ASN A 20 2.43 -8.87 -1.56
CA ASN A 20 1.93 -9.97 -0.72
C ASN A 20 0.45 -10.24 -0.94
N TYR A 21 -0.34 -9.18 -1.09
CA TYR A 21 -1.76 -9.27 -1.42
C TYR A 21 -1.99 -9.96 -2.76
N GLN A 22 -1.25 -9.58 -3.80
CA GLN A 22 -1.29 -10.22 -5.11
C GLN A 22 -0.97 -11.72 -5.00
N ASN A 23 0.15 -12.08 -4.36
CA ASN A 23 0.54 -13.49 -4.19
C ASN A 23 -0.53 -14.29 -3.43
N ARG A 24 -1.16 -13.70 -2.40
CA ARG A 24 -2.24 -14.37 -1.66
C ARG A 24 -3.46 -14.62 -2.54
N LEU A 25 -3.84 -13.65 -3.35
CA LEU A 25 -4.94 -13.81 -4.31
C LEU A 25 -4.62 -14.87 -5.36
N GLU A 26 -3.38 -14.94 -5.84
CA GLU A 26 -2.96 -15.98 -6.79
C GLU A 26 -3.06 -17.37 -6.17
N GLN A 27 -2.70 -17.54 -4.89
CA GLN A 27 -2.90 -18.79 -4.13
C GLN A 27 -4.39 -19.13 -3.98
N GLU A 28 -5.26 -18.12 -3.91
CA GLU A 28 -6.72 -18.25 -3.90
C GLU A 28 -7.32 -18.46 -5.32
N GLY A 29 -6.48 -18.54 -6.36
CA GLY A 29 -6.89 -18.76 -7.75
C GLY A 29 -7.27 -17.49 -8.53
N ARG A 30 -7.04 -16.31 -7.96
CA ARG A 30 -7.27 -15.00 -8.59
C ARG A 30 -5.93 -14.39 -9.03
N VAL A 31 -5.68 -14.36 -10.33
CA VAL A 31 -4.50 -13.71 -10.89
C VAL A 31 -4.84 -12.26 -11.21
N LEU A 32 -4.11 -11.32 -10.60
CA LEU A 32 -4.21 -9.89 -10.85
C LEU A 32 -2.86 -9.35 -11.29
N SER A 33 -2.86 -8.34 -12.14
CA SER A 33 -1.68 -7.53 -12.42
C SER A 33 -1.33 -6.68 -11.20
N ILE A 34 -0.09 -6.18 -11.14
CA ILE A 34 0.37 -5.35 -10.02
C ILE A 34 -0.49 -4.07 -9.88
N ASP A 35 -0.90 -3.47 -11.01
CA ASP A 35 -1.76 -2.30 -11.05
C ASP A 35 -3.18 -2.59 -10.52
N GLU A 36 -3.73 -3.77 -10.85
CA GLU A 36 -5.05 -4.21 -10.38
C GLU A 36 -5.01 -4.50 -8.87
N ALA A 37 -3.96 -5.18 -8.40
CA ALA A 37 -3.74 -5.43 -6.98
C ALA A 37 -3.54 -4.12 -6.20
N ALA A 38 -2.83 -3.14 -6.77
CA ALA A 38 -2.66 -1.83 -6.16
C ALA A 38 -4.00 -1.07 -6.06
N PHE A 39 -4.83 -1.10 -7.10
CA PHE A 39 -6.16 -0.48 -7.08
C PHE A 39 -7.07 -1.12 -6.02
N GLU A 40 -7.17 -2.45 -6.00
CA GLU A 40 -7.96 -3.16 -4.97
C GLU A 40 -7.41 -2.92 -3.55
N TRP A 41 -6.09 -2.84 -3.40
CA TRP A 41 -5.45 -2.56 -2.12
C TRP A 41 -5.76 -1.14 -1.63
N ILE A 42 -5.66 -0.14 -2.50
CA ILE A 42 -5.99 1.25 -2.16
C ILE A 42 -7.48 1.35 -1.81
N ASP A 43 -8.39 0.77 -2.60
CA ASP A 43 -9.83 0.82 -2.32
C ASP A 43 -10.17 0.23 -0.94
N ARG A 44 -9.57 -0.91 -0.58
CA ARG A 44 -9.85 -1.60 0.69
C ARG A 44 -9.14 -0.99 1.90
N TYR A 45 -7.90 -0.52 1.72
CA TYR A 45 -7.02 -0.16 2.83
C TYR A 45 -6.71 1.34 2.90
N ALA A 46 -7.20 2.18 1.97
CA ALA A 46 -6.93 3.62 1.98
C ALA A 46 -7.44 4.33 3.24
N ALA A 47 -8.54 3.84 3.81
CA ALA A 47 -9.08 4.36 5.06
C ALA A 47 -8.13 4.17 6.27
N LEU A 48 -7.16 3.25 6.16
CA LEU A 48 -6.15 2.96 7.18
C LEU A 48 -4.86 3.73 6.95
N PHE A 49 -4.70 4.40 5.81
CA PHE A 49 -3.57 5.32 5.66
C PHE A 49 -3.68 6.41 6.70
N PRO A 50 -2.56 6.77 7.37
CA PRO A 50 -2.55 7.89 8.28
C PRO A 50 -2.97 9.12 7.48
N GLN A 51 -4.23 9.53 7.68
CA GLN A 51 -4.71 10.81 7.21
C GLN A 51 -3.83 11.81 7.92
N ARG A 52 -2.93 12.46 7.18
CA ARG A 52 -2.15 13.58 7.72
C ARG A 52 -3.16 14.47 8.42
N PRO A 53 -2.99 14.80 9.72
CA PRO A 53 -3.86 15.77 10.35
C PRO A 53 -3.73 17.03 9.51
N SER A 54 -4.83 17.42 8.88
CA SER A 54 -4.96 18.73 8.26
C SER A 54 -4.62 19.73 9.37
N THR A 55 -3.46 20.37 9.30
CA THR A 55 -3.14 21.51 10.16
C THR A 55 -4.16 22.59 9.83
N ILE A 56 -5.26 22.62 10.58
CA ILE A 56 -6.05 23.82 10.78
C ILE A 56 -5.47 24.46 12.04
N GLY A 57 -4.74 25.56 11.87
CA GLY A 57 -4.09 26.31 12.94
C GLY A 57 -2.81 26.96 12.48
#